data_AF-A0A3A0BP10-F1
#
_entry.id   AF-A0A3A0BP10-F1
#
_cell.length_a   1.000
_cell.length_b   1.000
_cell.length_c   1.000
_cell.angle_alpha   90.00
_cell.angle_beta   90.00
_cell.angle_gamma   90.00
#
_symmetry.space_group_name_H-M   'P 1'
#
loop_
_entity.id
_entity.type
_entity.pdbx_description
1 polymer ?
#
loop_
_entity_poly.entity_id
_entity_poly.type
_entity_poly.pdbx_seq_one_letter_code
_entity_poly.pdbx_strand_id
1 'polypeptide(L)' 'MTILKKFRPGLWLTELHLDDFDVRGAVIIGEKSAVVWDSLSHPRDMQPVRVLLAQKDWQLVYSHADWDHVWGTAFSK' A
#
# COMPACT_ATOMS: atom_id res chain seq x y z
N MET A 1 -5.13 -12.08 2.95
CA MET A 1 -6.16 -11.01 2.78
C MET A 1 -5.58 -9.73 3.35
N THR A 2 -5.57 -8.64 2.58
CA THR A 2 -5.02 -7.37 3.06
C THR A 2 -5.99 -6.66 4.00
N ILE A 3 -5.50 -6.27 5.17
CA ILE A 3 -6.18 -5.39 6.11
C ILE A 3 -5.68 -3.97 5.89
N LEU A 4 -6.61 -3.01 5.79
CA LEU A 4 -6.31 -1.58 5.74
C LEU A 4 -6.84 -0.90 6.99
N LYS A 5 -5.95 -0.36 7.82
CA LYS A 5 -6.30 0.23 9.12
C LYS A 5 -5.88 1.69 9.17
N LYS A 6 -6.81 2.59 9.53
CA LYS A 6 -6.47 3.98 9.83
C LYS A 6 -5.66 4.01 11.13
N PHE A 7 -4.46 4.59 11.09
CA PHE A 7 -3.59 4.73 12.26
C PHE A 7 -3.75 6.10 12.93
N ARG A 8 -3.75 7.17 12.12
CA ARG A 8 -4.05 8.55 12.55
C ARG A 8 -4.58 9.35 11.34
N PRO A 9 -5.07 10.60 11.51
CA PRO A 9 -5.43 11.43 10.37
C PRO A 9 -4.29 11.51 9.35
N GLY A 10 -4.58 11.25 8.08
CA GLY A 10 -3.58 11.28 7.02
C GLY A 10 -2.67 10.04 6.94
N LEU A 11 -2.81 9.03 7.79
CA LEU A 11 -1.97 7.83 7.78
C LEU A 11 -2.76 6.53 8.01
N TRP A 12 -2.62 5.60 7.08
CA TRP A 12 -3.18 4.24 7.11
C TRP A 12 -2.05 3.22 6.99
N LEU A 13 -2.26 2.05 7.59
CA LEU A 13 -1.35 0.91 7.51
C LEU A 13 -2.03 -0.21 6.71
N THR A 14 -1.26 -0.85 5.84
CA THR A 14 -1.64 -2.10 5.19
C THR A 14 -0.94 -3.26 5.89
N GLU A 15 -1.66 -4.36 6.07
CA GLU A 15 -1.12 -5.59 6.65
C GLU A 15 -1.62 -6.78 5.83
N LEU A 16 -0.68 -7.59 5.35
CA LEU A 16 -0.94 -8.80 4.61
C LEU A 16 -0.28 -9.97 5.35
N HIS A 17 -1.10 -10.88 5.86
CA HIS A 17 -0.63 -12.14 6.43
C HIS A 17 -0.35 -13.14 5.32
N LEU A 18 0.89 -13.59 5.23
CA LEU A 18 1.32 -14.74 4.43
C LEU A 18 1.54 -15.96 5.35
N ASP A 19 1.88 -17.11 4.79
CA ASP A 19 2.06 -18.34 5.56
C ASP A 19 3.24 -18.24 6.56
N ASP A 20 4.34 -17.58 6.16
CA ASP A 20 5.58 -17.54 6.93
C ASP A 20 5.82 -16.21 7.66
N PHE A 21 5.22 -15.11 7.19
CA PHE A 21 5.45 -13.77 7.74
C PHE A 21 4.35 -12.77 7.36
N ASP A 22 4.36 -11.63 8.06
CA ASP A 22 3.49 -10.50 7.76
C ASP A 22 4.22 -9.44 6.95
N VAL A 23 3.55 -8.94 5.92
CA VAL A 23 4.03 -7.81 5.12
C VAL A 23 3.24 -6.57 5.50
N ARG A 24 3.93 -5.48 5.78
CA ARG A 24 3.31 -4.21 6.17
C ARG A 24 3.75 -3.09 5.25
N GLY A 25 2.81 -2.20 4.96
CA GLY A 25 3.06 -0.96 4.24
C GLY A 25 2.28 0.18 4.87
N ALA A 26 2.36 1.36 4.23
CA ALA A 26 1.63 2.54 4.68
C ALA A 26 1.07 3.34 3.51
N VAL A 27 -0.02 4.04 3.78
CA VAL A 27 -0.59 5.03 2.86
C VAL A 27 -0.66 6.36 3.59
N ILE A 28 0.04 7.36 3.06
CA ILE A 28 0.08 8.72 3.59
C ILE A 28 -0.77 9.59 2.67
N ILE A 29 -1.87 10.13 3.18
CA ILE A 29 -2.76 11.02 2.41
C ILE A 29 -2.49 12.47 2.84
N GLY A 30 -1.90 13.23 1.93
CA GLY A 30 -1.78 14.68 2.06
C GLY A 30 -2.97 15.42 1.43
N GLU A 31 -2.93 16.74 1.46
CA GLU A 31 -3.98 17.58 0.89
C GLU A 31 -4.04 17.48 -0.64
N LYS A 32 -2.89 17.51 -1.31
CA LYS A 32 -2.79 17.50 -2.79
C LYS A 32 -2.45 16.14 -3.38
N SER A 33 -1.58 15.38 -2.71
CA SER A 33 -1.08 14.10 -3.18
C SER A 33 -1.07 13.05 -2.08
N ALA A 34 -0.82 11.80 -2.49
CA ALA A 34 -0.62 10.66 -1.59
C ALA A 34 0.70 9.94 -1.86
N VAL A 35 1.21 9.26 -0.84
CA VAL A 35 2.34 8.34 -0.95
C VAL A 35 1.90 6.97 -0.48
N VAL A 36 2.18 5.96 -1.31
CA VAL A 36 2.09 4.55 -0.95
C VAL A 36 3.50 4.08 -0.62
N TRP A 37 3.71 3.60 0.59
CA TRP A 37 4.94 3.00 1.06
C TRP A 37 4.79 1.48 1.07
N ASP A 38 5.58 0.82 0.22
CA ASP A 38 5.50 -0.59 -0.16
C ASP A 38 4.19 -1.00 -0.82
N SER A 39 4.29 -1.94 -1.76
CA SER A 39 3.20 -2.33 -2.65
C SER A 39 2.62 -3.71 -2.36
N LEU A 40 3.05 -4.36 -1.28
CA LEU A 40 2.66 -5.71 -0.92
C LEU A 40 3.05 -6.75 -2.00
N SER A 41 2.66 -7.99 -1.71
CA SER A 41 3.14 -9.18 -2.39
C SER A 41 2.48 -9.50 -3.72
N HIS A 42 1.31 -8.93 -4.03
CA HIS A 42 0.63 -9.14 -5.31
C HIS A 42 -0.26 -7.93 -5.66
N PRO A 43 -0.48 -7.62 -6.96
CA PRO A 43 -1.36 -6.52 -7.38
C PRO A 43 -2.80 -6.56 -6.82
N ARG A 44 -3.27 -7.71 -6.35
CA ARG A 44 -4.61 -7.88 -5.77
C ARG A 44 -4.66 -7.39 -4.33
N ASP A 45 -3.53 -7.43 -3.64
CA ASP A 45 -3.42 -7.08 -2.23
C ASP A 45 -3.55 -5.56 -2.06
N MET A 46 -3.27 -4.80 -3.13
CA MET A 46 -3.44 -3.35 -3.20
C MET A 46 -4.88 -2.89 -3.47
N GLN A 47 -5.84 -3.81 -3.67
CA GLN A 47 -7.25 -3.44 -3.94
C GLN A 47 -7.84 -2.53 -2.85
N PRO A 48 -7.66 -2.78 -1.54
CA PRO A 48 -8.16 -1.88 -0.50
C PRO A 48 -7.54 -0.48 -0.56
N VAL A 49 -6.30 -0.35 -1.04
CA VAL A 49 -5.61 0.94 -1.13
C VAL A 49 -6.23 1.86 -2.19
N ARG A 50 -6.82 1.29 -3.27
CA ARG A 50 -7.46 2.07 -4.34
C ARG A 50 -8.52 3.05 -3.83
N VAL A 51 -9.26 2.69 -2.77
CA VAL A 51 -10.32 3.55 -2.22
C VAL A 51 -9.77 4.83 -1.59
N LEU A 52 -8.54 4.80 -1.08
CA LEU A 52 -7.87 5.97 -0.48
C LEU A 52 -7.21 6.88 -1.53
N LEU A 53 -6.79 6.30 -2.65
CA LEU A 53 -6.06 7.01 -3.71
C LEU A 53 -6.98 7.66 -4.74
N ALA A 54 -8.27 7.32 -4.74
CA ALA A 54 -9.23 7.88 -5.68
C ALA A 54 -9.16 9.42 -5.66
N GLN A 55 -8.99 10.03 -6.85
CA GLN A 55 -8.93 11.48 -7.07
C GLN A 55 -7.66 12.20 -6.55
N LYS A 56 -6.60 11.47 -6.17
CA LYS A 56 -5.31 12.05 -5.77
C LYS A 56 -4.24 11.70 -6.79
N ASP A 57 -3.33 12.64 -7.06
CA ASP A 57 -2.03 12.26 -7.61
C ASP A 57 -1.26 11.49 -6.53
N TRP A 58 -0.60 10.41 -6.90
CA TRP A 58 0.11 9.58 -5.94
C TRP A 58 1.41 9.00 -6.48
N GLN A 59 2.30 8.69 -5.56
CA GLN A 59 3.57 8.03 -5.82
C GLN A 59 3.66 6.76 -4.98
N LEU A 60 4.28 5.73 -5.55
CA LEU A 60 4.61 4.50 -4.85
C LEU A 60 6.11 4.46 -4.64
N VAL A 61 6.49 4.24 -3.39
CA VAL A 61 7.87 4.06 -2.95
C VAL A 61 7.94 2.70 -2.30
N TYR A 62 8.76 1.80 -2.83
CA TYR A 62 9.11 0.57 -2.13
C TYR A 62 10.45 0.76 -1.42
N SER A 63 10.55 0.21 -0.22
CA SER A 63 11.73 0.31 0.65
C SER A 63 12.93 -0.47 0.09
N HIS A 64 12.68 -1.57 -0.61
CA HIS A 64 13.67 -2.43 -1.25
C HIS A 64 13.01 -3.29 -2.35
N ALA A 65 13.81 -4.05 -3.11
CA ALA A 65 13.39 -4.73 -4.33
C ALA A 65 12.91 -6.18 -4.12
N ASP A 66 12.65 -6.58 -2.87
CA ASP A 66 12.12 -7.92 -2.60
C ASP A 66 10.63 -7.97 -3.01
N TRP A 67 10.23 -9.13 -3.51
CA TRP A 67 8.96 -9.32 -4.21
C TRP A 67 7.75 -8.91 -3.37
N ASP A 68 7.81 -9.11 -2.05
CA ASP A 68 6.78 -8.79 -1.08
C ASP A 68 6.60 -7.28 -0.84
N HIS A 69 7.53 -6.46 -1.32
CA HIS A 69 7.44 -5.00 -1.25
C HIS A 69 7.20 -4.34 -2.62
N VAL A 70 7.58 -4.99 -3.73
CA VAL A 70 7.55 -4.36 -5.07
C VAL A 70 6.52 -4.95 -6.04
N TRP A 71 6.12 -6.21 -5.89
CA TRP A 71 5.32 -6.87 -6.93
C TRP A 71 3.93 -6.25 -7.08
N GLY A 72 3.30 -5.82 -5.99
CA GLY A 72 1.99 -5.19 -6.08
C GLY A 72 1.97 -3.88 -6.86
N THR A 73 3.11 -3.26 -7.18
CA THR A 73 3.21 -2.08 -8.06
C THR A 73 2.44 -2.23 -9.36
N ALA A 74 2.32 -3.45 -9.90
CA ALA A 74 1.54 -3.68 -11.12
C ALA A 74 0.01 -3.45 -10.96
N PHE A 75 -0.49 -3.14 -9.75
CA PHE A 75 -1.86 -2.64 -9.55
C PHE A 75 -2.07 -1.22 -10.09
N SER A 76 -0.98 -0.46 -10.31
CA SER A 76 -1.03 0.93 -10.78
C SER A 76 -1.43 1.07 -12.25
N LYS A 77 -1.51 -0.06 -12.98
CA LYS A 77 -2.00 -0.12 -14.35
C LYS A 77 -3.52 -0.19 -14.41
#